data_AF-A0A7Y6ZY16-F1
#
_entry.id   AF-A0A7Y6ZY16-F1
#
_cell.length_a   1.000
_cell.length_b   1.000
_cell.length_c   1.000
_cell.angle_alpha   90.00
_cell.angle_beta   90.00
_cell.angle_gamma   90.00
#
_symmetry.space_group_name_H-M   'P 1'
#
loop_
_entity.id
_entity.type
_entity.pdbx_description
1 polymer ?
#
loop_
_entity_poly.entity_id
_entity_poly.type
_entity_poly.pdbx_seq_one_letter_code
_entity_poly.pdbx_strand_id
1 'polypeptide(L)'
;MRGKGFLPTKGEDETFFEENANWALLRGFGSSGFATTTAIMPFVGYLILYNDQITPYLGGLGGLLDQQPSAQQCPQYIPFFTKLNFFYLGSFTLGVSALIFKCAAPRELKRYRDANEFIENERAHLTARRVRSMYRTVNSRRPRIGSELLAKAAWLSSSTPINKASIEFSHIKNDDLVLDLMRTFFQAQDRHYRRLAVVLCLVLLSAGGVMLAIPSGAFTLRVLCTIFS
;
A
#
# COMPACT_ATOMS: atom_id res chain seq x y z
N MET A 1 13.97 -35.26 20.71
CA MET A 1 12.91 -34.56 19.95
C MET A 1 12.86 -33.11 20.40
N ARG A 2 13.61 -32.20 19.75
CA ARG A 2 13.45 -30.75 19.96
C ARG A 2 12.32 -30.30 19.04
N GLY A 3 11.24 -29.78 19.61
CA GLY A 3 10.16 -29.19 18.83
C GLY A 3 10.73 -28.18 17.85
N LYS A 4 10.37 -28.32 16.57
CA LYS A 4 10.63 -27.32 15.54
C LYS A 4 9.85 -26.06 15.93
N GLY A 5 10.47 -25.22 16.75
CA GLY A 5 9.93 -23.93 17.12
C GLY A 5 9.93 -23.04 15.88
N PHE A 6 8.77 -22.94 15.25
CA PHE A 6 8.49 -21.93 14.23
C PHE A 6 8.88 -20.57 14.83
N LEU A 7 9.74 -19.81 14.15
CA LEU A 7 10.10 -18.49 14.67
C LEU A 7 8.83 -17.65 14.82
N PRO A 8 8.66 -16.93 15.94
CA PRO A 8 7.46 -16.14 16.16
C PRO A 8 7.32 -15.12 15.02
N THR A 9 6.18 -15.18 14.34
CA THR A 9 5.83 -14.25 13.26
C THR A 9 5.64 -12.82 13.79
N LYS A 10 5.33 -12.70 15.09
CA LYS A 10 5.17 -11.44 15.81
C LYS A 10 6.44 -11.14 16.60
N GLY A 11 7.07 -10.00 16.33
CA GLY A 11 8.14 -9.52 17.20
C GLY A 11 7.50 -8.92 18.44
N GLU A 12 7.91 -9.35 19.63
CA GLU A 12 7.46 -8.75 20.90
C GLU A 12 7.77 -7.23 20.96
N ASP A 13 8.69 -6.77 20.13
CA ASP A 13 9.18 -5.38 20.08
C ASP A 13 8.45 -4.51 19.02
N GLU A 14 7.44 -5.05 18.31
CA GLU A 14 6.74 -4.31 17.26
C GLU A 14 5.65 -3.41 17.84
N THR A 15 5.72 -2.10 17.55
CA THR A 15 4.65 -1.19 17.96
C THR A 15 3.38 -1.41 17.14
N PHE A 16 2.20 -1.18 17.74
CA PHE A 16 0.90 -1.36 17.09
C PHE A 16 0.80 -0.67 15.72
N PHE A 17 1.44 0.49 15.57
CA PHE A 17 1.46 1.22 14.31
C PHE A 17 2.20 0.45 13.20
N GLU A 18 3.25 -0.29 13.54
CA GLU A 18 4.06 -1.05 12.58
C GLU A 18 3.36 -2.32 12.10
N GLU A 19 2.49 -2.86 12.95
CA GLU A 19 1.66 -4.01 12.64
C GLU A 19 0.53 -3.63 11.68
N ASN A 20 -0.06 -2.44 11.85
CA ASN A 20 -1.25 -2.02 11.10
C ASN A 20 -0.95 -1.10 9.91
N ALA A 21 0.04 -0.21 10.01
CA ALA A 21 0.45 0.70 8.94
C ALA A 21 1.63 0.11 8.16
N ASN A 22 1.33 -0.83 7.27
CA ASN A 22 2.31 -1.52 6.44
C ASN A 22 2.06 -1.34 4.93
N TRP A 23 3.05 -1.71 4.13
CA TRP A 23 2.95 -1.65 2.68
C TRP A 23 1.89 -2.61 2.13
N ALA A 24 1.62 -3.74 2.80
CA ALA A 24 0.58 -4.68 2.42
C ALA A 24 -0.82 -4.05 2.45
N LEU A 25 -1.14 -3.23 3.47
CA LEU A 25 -2.39 -2.47 3.52
C LEU A 25 -2.46 -1.46 2.36
N LEU A 26 -1.39 -0.71 2.13
CA LEU A 26 -1.32 0.28 1.05
C LEU A 26 -1.36 -0.35 -0.35
N ARG A 27 -0.91 -1.60 -0.50
CA ARG A 27 -0.90 -2.32 -1.77
C ARG A 27 -2.30 -2.48 -2.33
N GLY A 28 -3.29 -2.83 -1.49
CA GLY A 28 -4.67 -2.99 -1.94
C GLY A 28 -5.19 -1.77 -2.71
N PHE A 29 -4.83 -0.57 -2.26
CA PHE A 29 -5.14 0.67 -2.96
C PHE A 29 -4.17 0.95 -4.11
N GLY A 30 -2.86 0.97 -3.84
CA GLY A 30 -1.84 1.41 -4.79
C GLY A 30 -1.64 0.52 -6.02
N SER A 31 -2.01 -0.77 -5.94
CA SER A 31 -2.00 -1.70 -7.08
C SER A 31 -3.33 -1.79 -7.81
N SER A 32 -4.38 -1.09 -7.36
CA SER A 32 -5.70 -1.15 -8.00
C SER A 32 -5.71 -0.38 -9.32
N GLY A 33 -6.55 -0.85 -10.26
CA GLY A 33 -6.83 -0.09 -11.49
C GLY A 33 -7.40 1.30 -11.19
N PHE A 34 -8.20 1.40 -10.12
CA PHE A 34 -8.77 2.66 -9.64
C PHE A 34 -7.69 3.72 -9.39
N ALA A 35 -6.64 3.39 -8.63
CA ALA A 35 -5.55 4.31 -8.33
C ALA A 35 -4.81 4.81 -9.59
N THR A 36 -4.77 4.01 -10.65
CA THR A 36 -4.18 4.41 -11.94
C THR A 36 -5.12 5.36 -12.69
N THR A 37 -6.43 5.14 -12.64
CA THR A 37 -7.44 6.07 -13.19
C THR A 37 -7.45 7.41 -12.43
N THR A 38 -7.33 7.38 -11.10
CA THR A 38 -7.31 8.60 -10.28
C THR A 38 -6.08 9.47 -10.58
N ALA A 39 -4.97 8.87 -11.01
CA ALA A 39 -3.78 9.63 -11.42
C ALA A 39 -3.98 10.44 -12.71
N ILE A 40 -4.92 10.02 -13.58
CA ILE A 40 -5.27 10.72 -14.83
C ILE A 40 -6.34 11.80 -14.57
N MET A 41 -7.13 11.63 -13.51
CA MET A 41 -8.24 12.52 -13.18
C MET A 41 -7.90 14.01 -13.05
N PRO A 42 -6.73 14.45 -12.54
CA PRO A 42 -6.38 15.87 -12.51
C PRO A 42 -6.28 16.49 -13.90
N PHE A 43 -5.82 15.75 -14.91
CA PHE A 43 -5.76 16.27 -16.28
C PHE A 43 -7.15 16.40 -16.89
N VAL A 44 -8.01 15.42 -16.63
CA VAL A 44 -9.43 15.45 -17.04
C VAL A 44 -10.17 16.57 -16.30
N GLY A 45 -9.91 16.72 -15.00
CA GLY A 45 -10.49 17.76 -14.16
C GLY A 45 -10.06 19.16 -14.61
N TYR A 46 -8.79 19.37 -14.94
CA TYR A 46 -8.31 20.62 -15.51
C TYR A 46 -8.98 20.92 -16.85
N LEU A 47 -9.08 19.93 -17.75
CA LEU A 47 -9.79 20.07 -19.03
C LEU A 47 -11.27 20.44 -18.83
N ILE A 48 -11.94 19.89 -17.82
CA ILE A 48 -13.32 20.23 -17.50
C ILE A 48 -13.45 21.63 -16.89
N LEU A 49 -12.54 22.01 -15.98
CA LEU A 49 -12.60 23.28 -15.23
C LEU A 49 -12.27 24.48 -16.11
N TYR A 50 -11.40 24.29 -17.10
CA TYR A 50 -10.91 25.35 -17.98
C TYR A 50 -11.51 25.33 -19.39
N ASN A 51 -12.42 24.40 -19.68
CA ASN A 51 -13.16 24.41 -20.93
C ASN A 51 -14.59 24.90 -20.69
N ASP A 52 -14.80 26.18 -20.99
CA ASP A 52 -16.08 26.87 -20.83
C ASP A 52 -17.22 26.27 -21.68
N GLN A 53 -16.87 25.44 -22.69
CA GLN A 53 -17.84 24.76 -23.54
C GLN A 53 -18.39 23.47 -22.93
N ILE A 54 -17.78 22.91 -21.87
CA ILE A 54 -18.23 21.67 -21.24
C ILE A 54 -19.15 21.97 -20.04
N THR A 55 -19.02 23.16 -19.44
CA THR A 55 -19.85 23.68 -18.34
C THR A 55 -21.36 23.52 -18.56
N PRO A 56 -21.93 23.81 -19.76
CA PRO A 56 -23.36 23.66 -20.02
C PRO A 56 -23.82 22.20 -20.05
N TYR A 57 -22.98 21.29 -20.56
CA TYR A 57 -23.32 19.88 -20.74
C TYR A 57 -23.18 19.05 -19.46
N LEU A 58 -22.29 19.47 -18.55
CA LEU A 58 -22.13 18.81 -17.26
C LEU A 58 -23.19 19.22 -16.22
N GLY A 59 -24.05 20.18 -16.55
CA GLY A 59 -25.22 20.56 -15.76
C GLY A 59 -24.88 20.71 -14.27
N GLY A 60 -23.74 21.31 -13.94
CA GLY A 60 -23.38 21.56 -12.55
C GLY A 60 -23.33 20.31 -11.63
N LEU A 61 -23.01 19.08 -12.07
CA LEU A 61 -22.98 17.87 -11.20
C LEU A 61 -24.27 17.65 -10.37
N GLY A 62 -25.41 18.10 -10.91
CA GLY A 62 -26.74 18.02 -10.32
C GLY A 62 -27.87 18.33 -11.31
N GLY A 63 -27.56 18.43 -12.61
CA GLY A 63 -28.38 19.13 -13.60
C GLY A 63 -29.76 18.55 -13.89
N LEU A 64 -30.00 17.27 -13.57
CA LEU A 64 -31.36 16.71 -13.58
C LEU A 64 -32.12 17.02 -12.29
N LEU A 65 -31.43 17.08 -11.16
CA LEU A 65 -32.03 17.47 -9.87
C LEU A 65 -32.37 18.96 -9.87
N ASP A 66 -31.50 19.82 -10.40
CA ASP A 66 -31.74 21.27 -10.45
C ASP A 66 -32.88 21.67 -11.41
N GLN A 67 -33.24 20.79 -12.34
CA GLN A 67 -34.40 20.97 -13.24
C GLN A 67 -35.72 20.49 -12.62
N GLN A 68 -35.68 19.83 -11.46
CA GLN A 68 -36.88 19.35 -10.78
C GLN A 68 -37.49 20.47 -9.92
N PRO A 69 -38.81 20.74 -10.04
CA PRO A 69 -39.46 21.83 -9.30
C PRO A 69 -39.40 21.64 -7.77
N SER A 70 -39.28 20.41 -7.28
CA SER A 70 -39.09 20.10 -5.85
C SER A 70 -37.68 20.42 -5.33
N ALA A 71 -36.68 20.58 -6.20
CA ALA A 71 -35.31 20.86 -5.77
C ALA A 71 -35.10 22.29 -5.26
N GLN A 72 -36.05 23.20 -5.49
CA GLN A 72 -36.04 24.57 -4.98
C GLN A 72 -36.32 24.65 -3.47
N GLN A 73 -36.89 23.60 -2.86
CA GLN A 73 -37.17 23.54 -1.42
C GLN A 73 -35.95 23.09 -0.60
N CYS A 74 -34.95 22.45 -1.21
CA CYS A 74 -33.77 21.94 -0.52
C CYS A 74 -32.54 22.83 -0.77
N PRO A 75 -31.87 23.37 0.28
CA PRO A 75 -30.75 24.28 0.12
C PRO A 75 -29.51 23.58 -0.49
N GLN A 76 -28.84 24.28 -1.40
CA GLN A 76 -27.56 23.84 -1.94
C GLN A 76 -26.43 24.13 -0.93
N TYR A 77 -26.02 23.13 -0.16
CA TYR A 77 -24.99 23.28 0.89
C TYR A 77 -23.60 23.65 0.36
N ILE A 78 -23.25 23.25 -0.88
CA ILE A 78 -21.93 23.50 -1.47
C ILE A 78 -22.09 23.99 -2.92
N PRO A 79 -21.46 25.12 -3.30
CA PRO A 79 -21.50 25.62 -4.67
C PRO A 79 -20.75 24.68 -5.63
N PHE A 80 -21.15 24.68 -6.90
CA PHE A 80 -20.63 23.76 -7.92
C PHE A 80 -19.10 23.79 -8.04
N PHE A 81 -18.52 25.00 -8.18
CA PHE A 81 -17.07 25.17 -8.29
C PHE A 81 -16.31 24.60 -7.09
N THR A 82 -16.84 24.74 -5.88
CA THR A 82 -16.22 24.18 -4.68
C THR A 82 -16.26 22.65 -4.69
N LYS A 83 -17.38 22.03 -5.10
CA LYS A 83 -17.46 20.56 -5.26
C LYS A 83 -16.42 20.06 -6.26
N LEU A 84 -16.28 20.76 -7.37
CA LEU A 84 -15.34 20.40 -8.44
C LEU A 84 -13.88 20.57 -7.99
N ASN A 85 -13.58 21.61 -7.20
CA ASN A 85 -12.27 21.79 -6.57
C ASN A 85 -11.96 20.68 -5.56
N PHE A 86 -12.91 20.28 -4.72
CA PHE A 86 -12.75 19.13 -3.81
C PHE A 86 -12.52 17.84 -4.57
N PHE A 87 -13.26 17.62 -5.66
CA PHE A 87 -13.10 16.46 -6.50
C PHE A 87 -11.72 16.41 -7.16
N TYR A 88 -11.27 17.55 -7.69
CA TYR A 88 -9.95 17.71 -8.30
C TYR A 88 -8.84 17.45 -7.28
N LEU A 89 -8.86 18.14 -6.14
CA LEU A 89 -7.81 18.06 -5.13
C LEU A 89 -7.80 16.69 -4.43
N GLY A 90 -8.99 16.12 -4.16
CA GLY A 90 -9.12 14.76 -3.65
C GLY A 90 -8.56 13.71 -4.60
N SER A 91 -8.92 13.79 -5.88
CA SER A 91 -8.40 12.86 -6.90
C SER A 91 -6.90 13.01 -7.11
N PHE A 92 -6.40 14.25 -7.13
CA PHE A 92 -4.97 14.54 -7.23
C PHE A 92 -4.18 13.97 -6.06
N THR A 93 -4.61 14.22 -4.83
CA THR A 93 -3.94 13.71 -3.61
C THR A 93 -3.94 12.18 -3.56
N LEU A 94 -5.03 11.53 -3.98
CA LEU A 94 -5.07 10.08 -4.16
C LEU A 94 -4.08 9.59 -5.23
N GLY A 95 -3.99 10.27 -6.37
CA GLY A 95 -3.03 9.98 -7.43
C GLY A 95 -1.58 10.11 -6.96
N VAL A 96 -1.26 11.14 -6.19
CA VAL A 96 0.07 11.34 -5.58
C VAL A 96 0.38 10.22 -4.57
N SER A 97 -0.58 9.83 -3.72
CA SER A 97 -0.42 8.69 -2.81
C SER A 97 -0.09 7.39 -3.56
N ALA A 98 -0.82 7.11 -4.64
CA ALA A 98 -0.56 5.96 -5.50
C ALA A 98 0.82 6.01 -6.18
N LEU A 99 1.25 7.20 -6.62
CA LEU A 99 2.58 7.40 -7.20
C LEU A 99 3.68 7.14 -6.17
N ILE A 100 3.54 7.65 -4.95
CA ILE A 100 4.49 7.40 -3.86
C ILE A 100 4.56 5.90 -3.57
N PHE A 101 3.43 5.19 -3.53
CA PHE A 101 3.45 3.74 -3.39
C PHE A 101 4.23 3.06 -4.54
N LYS A 102 3.96 3.43 -5.80
CA LYS A 102 4.66 2.86 -6.97
C LYS A 102 6.15 3.17 -6.98
N CYS A 103 6.59 4.31 -6.45
CA CYS A 103 8.01 4.67 -6.39
C CYS A 103 8.72 4.11 -5.15
N ALA A 104 8.09 4.18 -3.98
CA ALA A 104 8.72 3.93 -2.69
C ALA A 104 8.48 2.54 -2.11
N ALA A 105 7.49 1.76 -2.57
CA ALA A 105 7.32 0.39 -2.09
C ALA A 105 8.49 -0.51 -2.54
N PRO A 106 8.89 -1.51 -1.75
CA PRO A 106 9.94 -2.46 -2.14
C PRO A 106 9.47 -3.32 -3.32
N ARG A 107 10.43 -3.80 -4.14
CA ARG A 107 10.12 -4.51 -5.41
C ARG A 107 9.38 -5.82 -5.17
N GLU A 108 9.72 -6.48 -4.07
CA GLU A 108 9.22 -7.76 -3.60
C GLU A 108 7.72 -7.64 -3.29
N LEU A 109 7.33 -6.59 -2.57
CA LEU A 109 5.92 -6.31 -2.28
C LEU A 109 5.14 -5.75 -3.45
N LYS A 110 5.80 -5.29 -4.53
CA LYS A 110 5.10 -4.95 -5.79
C LYS A 110 4.84 -6.20 -6.61
N ARG A 111 5.76 -7.16 -6.58
CA ARG A 111 5.69 -8.38 -7.38
C ARG A 111 4.79 -9.44 -6.76
N TYR A 112 4.87 -9.66 -5.46
CA TYR A 112 4.17 -10.74 -4.76
C TYR A 112 3.08 -10.17 -3.85
N ARG A 113 1.95 -10.87 -3.74
CA ARG A 113 0.80 -10.51 -2.90
C ARG A 113 1.07 -10.78 -1.42
N ASP A 114 1.67 -11.93 -1.12
CA ASP A 114 1.94 -12.36 0.24
C ASP A 114 3.28 -13.10 0.35
N ALA A 115 3.66 -13.42 1.60
CA ALA A 115 4.91 -14.12 1.87
C ALA A 115 4.93 -15.53 1.28
N ASN A 116 3.78 -16.21 1.18
CA ASN A 116 3.73 -17.56 0.64
C ASN A 116 3.94 -17.56 -0.87
N GLU A 117 3.29 -16.66 -1.61
CA GLU A 117 3.52 -16.49 -3.04
C GLU A 117 4.97 -16.09 -3.33
N PHE A 118 5.57 -15.24 -2.48
CA PHE A 118 6.99 -14.92 -2.57
C PHE A 118 7.87 -16.16 -2.40
N ILE A 119 7.61 -16.98 -1.38
CA ILE A 119 8.37 -18.21 -1.11
C ILE A 119 8.23 -19.20 -2.25
N GLU A 120 7.01 -19.47 -2.69
CA GLU A 120 6.71 -20.48 -3.71
C GLU A 120 7.39 -20.15 -5.04
N ASN A 121 7.34 -18.88 -5.47
CA ASN A 121 7.94 -18.44 -6.72
C ASN A 121 9.46 -18.26 -6.64
N GLU A 122 9.99 -17.81 -5.50
CA GLU A 122 11.41 -17.47 -5.39
C GLU A 122 12.28 -18.66 -4.96
N ARG A 123 11.70 -19.67 -4.32
CA ARG A 123 12.44 -20.82 -3.77
C ARG A 123 13.25 -21.58 -4.82
N ALA A 124 12.70 -21.74 -6.02
CA ALA A 124 13.39 -22.43 -7.11
C ALA A 124 14.70 -21.73 -7.52
N HIS A 125 14.73 -20.40 -7.41
CA HIS A 125 15.83 -19.54 -7.86
C HIS A 125 16.74 -19.05 -6.72
N LEU A 126 16.57 -19.57 -5.50
CA LEU A 126 17.42 -19.20 -4.37
C LEU A 126 18.86 -19.66 -4.57
N THR A 127 19.78 -18.76 -4.21
CA THR A 127 21.20 -19.02 -4.13
C THR A 127 21.70 -18.65 -2.73
N ALA A 128 22.80 -19.27 -2.28
CA ALA A 128 23.43 -18.94 -0.99
C ALA A 128 23.75 -17.44 -0.85
N ARG A 129 24.12 -16.78 -1.97
CA ARG A 129 24.34 -15.33 -2.01
C ARG A 129 23.06 -14.55 -1.73
N ARG A 130 21.94 -14.92 -2.37
CA ARG A 130 20.65 -14.25 -2.18
C ARG A 130 20.15 -14.44 -0.74
N VAL A 131 20.28 -15.66 -0.21
CA VAL A 131 19.91 -15.98 1.18
C VAL A 131 20.70 -15.14 2.19
N ARG A 132 22.02 -14.98 2.00
CA ARG A 132 22.85 -14.11 2.85
C ARG A 132 22.45 -12.63 2.77
N SER A 133 22.07 -12.17 1.58
CA SER A 133 21.57 -10.80 1.40
C SER A 133 20.25 -10.57 2.16
N MET A 134 19.34 -11.55 2.10
CA MET A 134 18.09 -11.53 2.88
C MET A 134 18.40 -11.51 4.38
N TYR A 135 19.31 -12.39 4.83
CA TYR A 135 19.75 -12.44 6.23
C TYR A 135 20.34 -11.10 6.70
N ARG A 136 21.22 -10.47 5.91
CA ARG A 136 21.79 -9.16 6.27
C ARG A 136 20.70 -8.10 6.43
N THR A 137 19.68 -8.13 5.59
CA THR A 137 18.53 -7.22 5.68
C THR A 137 17.70 -7.48 6.92
N VAL A 138 17.45 -8.76 7.25
CA VAL A 138 16.73 -9.15 8.47
C VAL A 138 17.53 -8.74 9.70
N ASN A 139 18.83 -9.07 9.77
CA ASN A 139 19.69 -8.73 10.91
C ASN A 139 19.80 -7.21 11.13
N SER A 140 19.81 -6.42 10.05
CA SER A 140 19.83 -4.95 10.15
C SER A 140 18.51 -4.36 10.66
N ARG A 141 17.37 -5.04 10.49
CA ARG A 141 16.03 -4.52 10.82
C ARG A 141 15.43 -5.14 12.07
N ARG A 142 15.75 -6.40 12.32
CA ARG A 142 15.27 -7.25 13.43
C ARG A 142 16.48 -8.02 13.99
N PRO A 143 17.38 -7.34 14.74
CA PRO A 143 18.66 -7.93 15.16
C PRO A 143 18.48 -9.15 16.08
N ARG A 144 17.43 -9.19 16.91
CA ARG A 144 17.11 -10.35 17.78
C ARG A 144 16.88 -11.62 16.95
N ILE A 145 15.97 -11.57 15.96
CA ILE A 145 15.69 -12.69 15.06
C ILE A 145 16.92 -13.02 14.19
N GLY A 146 17.67 -12.01 13.75
CA GLY A 146 18.94 -12.20 13.07
C GLY A 146 19.93 -13.04 13.89
N SER A 147 20.10 -12.72 15.18
CA SER A 147 20.98 -13.47 16.06
C SER A 147 20.54 -14.92 16.28
N GLU A 148 19.24 -15.18 16.38
CA GLU A 148 18.68 -16.53 16.48
C GLU A 148 18.88 -17.35 15.20
N LEU A 149 18.68 -16.73 14.04
CA LEU A 149 18.95 -17.34 12.74
C LEU A 149 20.44 -17.66 12.58
N LEU A 150 21.33 -16.78 13.06
CA LEU A 150 22.77 -17.00 13.03
C LEU A 150 23.20 -18.14 13.95
N ALA A 151 22.60 -18.24 15.14
CA ALA A 151 22.86 -19.34 16.08
C ALA A 151 22.44 -20.69 15.49
N LYS A 152 21.34 -20.73 14.72
CA LYS A 152 20.89 -21.94 14.01
C LYS A 152 21.70 -22.23 12.74
N ALA A 153 22.22 -21.20 12.07
CA ALA A 153 22.93 -21.33 10.80
C ALA A 153 24.14 -20.38 10.73
N ALA A 154 25.28 -20.81 11.29
CA ALA A 154 26.52 -20.03 11.30
C ALA A 154 27.06 -19.68 9.89
N TRP A 155 26.66 -20.45 8.87
CA TRP A 155 27.04 -20.19 7.47
C TRP A 155 26.40 -18.93 6.89
N LEU A 156 25.35 -18.38 7.52
CA LEU A 156 24.75 -17.08 7.16
C LEU A 156 25.67 -15.89 7.46
N SER A 157 26.64 -16.06 8.36
CA SER A 157 27.63 -15.02 8.68
C SER A 157 28.39 -14.55 7.44
N SER A 158 28.69 -13.25 7.40
CA SER A 158 29.61 -12.68 6.38
C SER A 158 31.03 -13.19 6.53
N SER A 159 31.43 -13.69 7.71
CA SER A 159 32.77 -14.25 7.95
C SER A 159 32.99 -15.61 7.26
N THR A 160 31.93 -16.34 6.95
CA THR A 160 32.03 -17.65 6.32
C THR A 160 32.25 -17.50 4.81
N PRO A 161 33.24 -18.16 4.19
CA PRO A 161 33.47 -18.06 2.75
C PRO A 161 32.26 -18.56 1.94
N ILE A 162 32.00 -17.95 0.80
CA ILE A 162 30.80 -18.22 0.00
C ILE A 162 30.73 -19.67 -0.49
N ASN A 163 31.87 -20.30 -0.77
CA ASN A 163 31.94 -21.70 -1.20
C ASN A 163 31.40 -22.64 -0.11
N LYS A 164 31.83 -22.43 1.15
CA LYS A 164 31.35 -23.20 2.30
C LYS A 164 29.84 -23.00 2.50
N ALA A 165 29.36 -21.76 2.42
CA ALA A 165 27.92 -21.51 2.50
C ALA A 165 27.12 -22.07 1.32
N SER A 166 27.70 -22.15 0.12
CA SER A 166 27.03 -22.75 -1.03
C SER A 166 26.86 -24.26 -0.84
N ILE A 167 27.86 -24.93 -0.28
CA ILE A 167 27.80 -26.35 0.06
C ILE A 167 26.72 -26.57 1.13
N GLU A 168 26.79 -25.86 2.26
CA GLU A 168 25.79 -25.96 3.33
C GLU A 168 24.37 -25.64 2.81
N PHE A 169 24.22 -24.58 2.03
CA PHE A 169 22.92 -24.23 1.43
C PHE A 169 22.40 -25.32 0.49
N SER A 170 23.26 -26.00 -0.28
CA SER A 170 22.81 -27.08 -1.16
C SER A 170 22.24 -28.27 -0.39
N HIS A 171 22.77 -28.56 0.81
CA HIS A 171 22.24 -29.59 1.71
C HIS A 171 20.95 -29.15 2.41
N ILE A 172 20.77 -27.85 2.64
CA ILE A 172 19.72 -27.27 3.50
C ILE A 172 18.65 -26.51 2.66
N LYS A 173 18.70 -26.61 1.32
CA LYS A 173 17.87 -25.80 0.40
C LYS A 173 16.36 -25.91 0.67
N ASN A 174 15.92 -27.05 1.21
CA ASN A 174 14.52 -27.35 1.50
C ASN A 174 14.16 -27.28 2.98
N ASP A 175 15.07 -26.80 3.82
CA ASP A 175 14.89 -26.79 5.26
C ASP A 175 13.98 -25.65 5.72
N ASP A 176 13.31 -25.88 6.84
CA ASP A 176 12.36 -24.94 7.44
C ASP A 176 13.05 -23.61 7.76
N LEU A 177 14.36 -23.64 8.07
CA LEU A 177 15.16 -22.44 8.35
C LEU A 177 15.21 -21.46 7.17
N VAL A 178 15.35 -21.96 5.94
CA VAL A 178 15.42 -21.10 4.75
C VAL A 178 14.05 -20.47 4.49
N LEU A 179 12.98 -21.25 4.65
CA LEU A 179 11.61 -20.77 4.49
C LEU A 179 11.26 -19.72 5.55
N ASP A 180 11.63 -19.95 6.80
CA ASP A 180 11.47 -19.00 7.90
C ASP A 180 12.22 -17.70 7.65
N LEU A 181 13.47 -17.78 7.15
CA LEU A 181 14.24 -16.61 6.79
C LEU A 181 13.58 -15.82 5.65
N MET A 182 13.07 -16.49 4.62
CA MET A 182 12.37 -15.83 3.52
C MET A 182 11.10 -15.13 4.00
N ARG A 183 10.30 -15.80 4.83
CA ARG A 183 9.09 -15.22 5.43
C ARG A 183 9.44 -14.00 6.27
N THR A 184 10.44 -14.12 7.14
CA THR A 184 10.93 -13.03 7.99
C THR A 184 11.45 -11.87 7.16
N PHE A 185 12.18 -12.15 6.07
CA PHE A 185 12.66 -11.13 5.14
C PHE A 185 11.50 -10.38 4.49
N PHE A 186 10.48 -11.08 3.99
CA PHE A 186 9.32 -10.45 3.37
C PHE A 186 8.58 -9.57 4.37
N GLN A 187 8.35 -10.06 5.59
CA GLN A 187 7.73 -9.28 6.67
C GLN A 187 8.57 -8.06 7.07
N ALA A 188 9.91 -8.19 7.13
CA ALA A 188 10.80 -7.08 7.42
C ALA A 188 10.80 -6.02 6.31
N GLN A 189 10.56 -6.41 5.05
CA GLN A 189 10.35 -5.48 3.95
C GLN A 189 9.00 -4.78 4.05
N ASP A 190 7.94 -5.51 4.37
CA ASP A 190 6.60 -4.96 4.54
C ASP A 190 6.51 -3.92 5.66
N ARG A 191 7.13 -4.20 6.81
CA ARG A 191 6.94 -3.39 8.03
C ARG A 191 7.96 -2.27 8.23
N HIS A 192 9.21 -2.44 7.76
CA HIS A 192 10.30 -1.51 8.09
C HIS A 192 10.90 -0.79 6.87
N TYR A 193 10.49 -1.11 5.64
CA TYR A 193 11.01 -0.40 4.46
C TYR A 193 10.43 1.02 4.37
N ARG A 194 11.27 2.06 4.35
CA ARG A 194 10.88 3.47 4.09
C ARG A 194 9.58 3.91 4.78
N ARG A 195 9.52 3.80 6.12
CA ARG A 195 8.31 4.08 6.91
C ARG A 195 7.71 5.45 6.71
N LEU A 196 8.54 6.48 6.55
CA LEU A 196 8.05 7.83 6.28
C LEU A 196 7.16 7.86 5.04
N ALA A 197 7.50 7.09 3.99
CA ALA A 197 6.69 6.99 2.79
C ALA A 197 5.35 6.26 3.04
N VAL A 198 5.31 5.26 3.93
CA VAL A 198 4.07 4.59 4.34
C VAL A 198 3.13 5.58 5.02
N VAL A 199 3.65 6.32 6.01
CA VAL A 199 2.87 7.33 6.74
C VAL A 199 2.37 8.41 5.78
N LEU A 200 3.23 8.91 4.91
CA LEU A 200 2.87 9.92 3.91
C LEU A 200 1.78 9.40 2.97
N CYS A 201 1.89 8.17 2.47
CA CYS A 201 0.85 7.54 1.65
C CYS A 201 -0.48 7.45 2.39
N LEU A 202 -0.48 7.03 3.66
CA LEU A 202 -1.70 6.92 4.47
C LEU A 202 -2.35 8.27 4.73
N VAL A 203 -1.56 9.30 5.06
CA VAL A 203 -2.06 10.66 5.26
C VAL A 203 -2.66 11.21 3.97
N LEU A 204 -1.99 11.05 2.83
CA LEU A 204 -2.51 11.50 1.54
C LEU A 204 -3.75 10.72 1.09
N LEU A 205 -3.77 9.41 1.35
CA LEU A 205 -4.90 8.53 1.03
C LEU A 205 -6.14 8.92 1.85
N SER A 206 -5.97 9.12 3.16
CA SER A 206 -7.06 9.53 4.05
C SER A 206 -7.54 10.95 3.74
N ALA A 207 -6.62 11.90 3.57
CA ALA A 207 -6.97 13.28 3.19
C ALA A 207 -7.73 13.31 1.86
N GLY A 208 -7.23 12.64 0.82
CA GLY A 208 -7.90 12.57 -0.48
C GLY A 208 -9.28 11.91 -0.40
N GLY A 209 -9.40 10.81 0.37
CA GLY A 209 -10.67 10.16 0.63
C GLY A 209 -11.70 11.07 1.31
N VAL A 210 -11.28 11.80 2.35
CA VAL A 210 -12.14 12.78 3.05
C VAL A 210 -12.59 13.90 2.10
N MET A 211 -11.68 14.43 1.28
CA MET A 211 -11.99 15.48 0.31
C MET A 211 -13.01 15.03 -0.74
N LEU A 212 -12.98 13.78 -1.17
CA LEU A 212 -13.99 13.21 -2.07
C LEU A 212 -15.31 12.88 -1.36
N ALA A 213 -15.26 12.52 -0.08
CA ALA A 213 -16.45 12.18 0.69
C ALA A 213 -17.34 13.39 0.97
N ILE A 214 -16.76 14.58 1.20
CA ILE A 214 -17.51 15.83 1.47
C ILE A 214 -18.53 16.18 0.36
N PRO A 215 -18.13 16.38 -0.91
CA PRO A 215 -19.08 16.71 -1.97
C PRO A 215 -20.05 15.57 -2.26
N SER A 216 -19.61 14.31 -2.10
CA SER A 216 -20.45 13.13 -2.28
C SER A 216 -21.56 13.07 -1.22
N GLY A 217 -21.22 13.26 0.05
CA GLY A 217 -22.18 13.30 1.15
C GLY A 217 -23.17 14.46 1.04
N ALA A 218 -22.69 15.65 0.66
CA ALA A 218 -23.55 16.80 0.40
C ALA A 218 -24.54 16.55 -0.75
N PHE A 219 -24.12 15.83 -1.80
CA PHE A 219 -25.00 15.41 -2.88
C PHE A 219 -26.04 14.39 -2.42
N THR A 220 -25.63 13.35 -1.69
CA THR A 220 -26.54 12.33 -1.16
C THR A 220 -27.60 12.93 -0.21
N LEU A 221 -27.20 13.84 0.68
CA LEU A 221 -28.14 14.54 1.57
C LEU A 221 -29.16 15.37 0.78
N ARG A 222 -28.73 16.00 -0.31
CA ARG A 222 -29.65 16.75 -1.19
C ARG A 222 -30.65 15.82 -1.87
N VAL A 223 -30.19 14.69 -2.41
CA VAL A 223 -31.07 13.68 -3.03
C VAL A 223 -32.09 13.13 -2.02
N LEU A 224 -31.65 12.82 -0.80
CA LEU A 224 -32.56 12.38 0.26
C LEU A 224 -33.60 13.45 0.59
N CYS A 225 -33.19 14.71 0.73
CA CYS A 225 -34.11 15.82 0.95
C CYS A 225 -35.18 15.90 -0.15
N THR A 226 -34.80 15.79 -1.43
CA THR A 226 -35.74 15.83 -2.57
C THR A 226 -36.69 14.62 -2.64
N ILE A 227 -36.29 13.45 -2.14
CA ILE A 227 -37.14 12.26 -2.09
C ILE A 227 -38.19 12.37 -0.98
N PHE A 228 -37.85 13.01 0.14
CA PHE A 228 -38.69 13.09 1.34
C PHE A 228 -39.45 14.42 1.48
N SER A 229 -39.21 15.41 0.62
CA SER A 229 -39.99 16.66 0.51
C SER A 229 -41.24 16.47 -0.34
#